data_AF-A0A7X7X0R5-F1
#
_entry.id   AF-A0A7X7X0R5-F1
#
_cell.length_a   1.000
_cell.length_b   1.000
_cell.length_c   1.000
_cell.angle_alpha   90.00
_cell.angle_beta   90.00
_cell.angle_gamma   90.00
#
_symmetry.space_group_name_H-M   'P 1'
#
loop_
_entity.id
_entity.type
_entity.pdbx_description
1 polymer ?
#
loop_
_entity_poly.entity_id
_entity_poly.type
_entity_poly.pdbx_seq_one_letter_code
_entity_poly.pdbx_strand_id
1 'polypeptide(L)'
;MKNFFYNFIAVIVIVLCVTACGKDNQDGPTSRLSGKITYNGTNLNVQGSSSAIQLQLYQDGFGKYGPITVYVGQDGTFSTELFDGTYKLVTKNGNGPWVNTRDTTIVNVKGSTNVELKLTPYFLVSNATIQLANNSVSGTFNIEKVSPTAEIDYVKLILSSTQFVDEQNNIIAVTASGVEGSNTVSSSISDQSAIKLNAAHSIYGRISVRAKGADQSIYSDIVKLK
;
A
#
# COMPACT_ATOMS: atom_id res chain seq x y z
N MET A 1 58.02 -14.84 39.09
CA MET A 1 57.80 -13.56 38.38
C MET A 1 57.15 -13.73 37.00
N LYS A 2 57.65 -14.62 36.11
CA LYS A 2 57.04 -14.86 34.78
C LYS A 2 55.54 -15.22 34.83
N ASN A 3 55.12 -16.12 35.72
CA ASN A 3 53.70 -16.55 35.81
C ASN A 3 52.75 -15.44 36.28
N PHE A 4 53.23 -14.50 37.09
CA PHE A 4 52.47 -13.32 37.51
C PHE A 4 52.27 -12.35 36.34
N PHE A 5 53.30 -12.20 35.50
CA PHE A 5 53.25 -11.36 34.30
C PHE A 5 52.30 -11.93 33.23
N TYR A 6 52.29 -13.26 33.02
CA TYR A 6 51.34 -13.91 32.10
C TYR A 6 49.89 -13.82 32.59
N ASN A 7 49.64 -14.00 33.89
CA ASN A 7 48.30 -13.80 34.46
C ASN A 7 47.83 -12.35 34.35
N PHE A 8 48.73 -11.38 34.53
CA PHE A 8 48.41 -9.97 34.37
C PHE A 8 48.04 -9.62 32.91
N ILE A 9 48.78 -10.14 31.93
CA ILE A 9 48.47 -9.99 30.50
C ILE A 9 47.13 -10.66 30.17
N ALA A 10 46.86 -11.86 30.68
CA ALA A 10 45.60 -12.56 30.43
C ALA A 10 44.39 -11.78 30.94
N VAL A 11 44.49 -11.17 32.13
CA VAL A 11 43.43 -10.31 32.69
C VAL A 11 43.21 -9.06 31.83
N ILE A 12 44.26 -8.41 31.36
CA ILE A 12 44.16 -7.24 30.47
C ILE A 12 43.47 -7.59 29.14
N VAL A 13 43.83 -8.72 28.54
CA VAL A 13 43.21 -9.19 27.29
C VAL A 13 41.72 -9.48 27.50
N ILE A 14 41.34 -10.10 28.61
CA ILE A 14 39.92 -10.37 28.94
C ILE A 14 39.13 -9.06 29.12
N VAL A 15 39.71 -8.07 29.81
CA VAL A 15 39.08 -6.74 30.00
C VAL A 15 38.91 -6.01 28.67
N LEU A 16 39.89 -6.09 27.77
CA LEU A 16 39.79 -5.50 26.42
C LEU A 16 38.74 -6.22 25.56
N CYS A 17 38.61 -7.55 25.68
CA CYS A 17 37.58 -8.31 24.95
C CYS A 17 36.15 -7.99 25.42
N VAL A 18 35.92 -7.75 26.72
CA VAL A 18 34.56 -7.40 27.22
C VAL A 18 34.16 -5.95 26.92
N THR A 19 35.12 -5.03 26.75
CA THR A 19 34.84 -3.62 26.40
C THR A 19 34.73 -3.38 24.89
N ALA A 20 35.21 -4.31 24.05
CA ALA A 20 35.16 -4.22 22.60
C ALA A 20 33.76 -4.48 22.00
N CYS A 21 32.81 -5.04 22.76
CA CYS A 21 31.52 -5.48 22.24
C CYS A 21 30.47 -4.35 22.10
N GLY A 22 30.74 -3.12 22.56
CA GLY A 22 29.73 -2.06 22.68
C GLY A 22 29.90 -0.83 21.80
N LYS A 23 30.95 -0.73 20.97
CA LYS A 23 31.32 0.54 20.32
C LYS A 23 30.81 0.76 18.89
N ASP A 24 30.16 -0.22 18.28
CA ASP A 24 29.88 -0.19 16.83
C ASP A 24 28.41 -0.46 16.47
N ASN A 25 27.48 -0.19 17.39
CA ASN A 25 26.06 -0.21 17.07
C ASN A 25 25.52 1.22 17.15
N GLN A 26 25.42 1.89 16.00
CA GLN A 26 24.57 3.07 15.88
C GLN A 26 23.14 2.64 16.22
N ASP A 27 22.47 3.37 17.11
CA ASP A 27 21.07 3.10 17.42
C ASP A 27 20.22 3.15 16.15
N GLY A 28 19.24 2.26 16.06
CA GLY A 28 18.32 2.22 14.93
C GLY A 28 17.48 3.49 14.80
N PRO A 29 16.81 3.70 13.66
CA PRO A 29 15.88 4.81 13.50
C PRO A 29 14.76 4.72 14.55
N THR A 30 14.47 5.82 15.23
CA THR A 30 13.40 5.89 16.27
C THR A 30 12.24 6.80 15.87
N SER A 31 12.41 7.59 14.81
CA SER A 31 11.39 8.52 14.34
C SER A 31 10.45 7.84 13.36
N ARG A 32 9.18 8.23 13.38
CA ARG A 32 8.14 7.59 12.57
C ARG A 32 7.52 8.60 11.63
N LEU A 33 7.60 8.33 10.34
CA LEU A 33 6.81 9.02 9.33
C LEU A 33 5.53 8.22 9.08
N SER A 34 4.38 8.86 9.24
CA SER A 34 3.07 8.32 8.81
C SER A 34 2.46 9.24 7.77
N GLY A 35 1.67 8.69 6.87
CA GLY A 35 1.03 9.51 5.85
C GLY A 35 -0.11 8.84 5.13
N LYS A 36 -0.72 9.62 4.23
CA LYS A 36 -1.88 9.21 3.43
C LYS A 36 -1.72 9.72 2.01
N ILE A 37 -2.11 8.90 1.03
CA ILE A 37 -2.32 9.35 -0.34
C ILE A 37 -3.74 9.87 -0.50
N THR A 38 -3.90 11.08 -1.03
CA THR A 38 -5.20 11.76 -1.07
C THR A 38 -5.47 12.44 -2.41
N TYR A 39 -6.76 12.67 -2.68
CA TYR A 39 -7.24 13.57 -3.70
C TYR A 39 -8.37 14.41 -3.09
N ASN A 40 -8.29 15.74 -3.22
CA ASN A 40 -9.24 16.69 -2.63
C ASN A 40 -9.53 16.43 -1.12
N GLY A 41 -8.50 16.08 -0.36
CA GLY A 41 -8.61 15.78 1.09
C GLY A 41 -9.22 14.43 1.44
N THR A 42 -9.59 13.61 0.45
CA THR A 42 -10.11 12.25 0.64
C THR A 42 -9.03 11.22 0.35
N ASN A 43 -8.96 10.18 1.17
CA ASN A 43 -8.02 9.06 0.97
C ASN A 43 -8.31 8.30 -0.32
N LEU A 44 -7.25 7.90 -1.01
CA LEU A 44 -7.35 7.02 -2.17
C LEU A 44 -7.30 5.55 -1.74
N ASN A 45 -8.34 4.81 -2.10
CA ASN A 45 -8.46 3.38 -1.89
C ASN A 45 -7.72 2.60 -2.98
N VAL A 46 -6.73 1.81 -2.59
CA VAL A 46 -5.81 1.12 -3.51
C VAL A 46 -5.66 -0.36 -3.15
N GLN A 47 -4.87 -1.09 -3.95
CA GLN A 47 -4.43 -2.43 -3.60
C GLN A 47 -3.37 -2.35 -2.50
N GLY A 48 -3.68 -2.91 -1.33
CA GLY A 48 -2.78 -2.92 -0.16
C GLY A 48 -1.92 -4.18 -0.02
N SER A 49 -1.96 -5.08 -0.99
CA SER A 49 -1.26 -6.37 -0.95
C SER A 49 -0.10 -6.44 -1.93
N SER A 50 0.77 -7.44 -1.73
CA SER A 50 1.86 -7.81 -2.66
C SER A 50 2.75 -6.65 -3.09
N SER A 51 2.93 -5.67 -2.21
CA SER A 51 3.76 -4.50 -2.47
C SER A 51 3.35 -3.74 -3.74
N ALA A 52 2.04 -3.76 -4.08
CA ALA A 52 1.49 -3.23 -5.32
C ALA A 52 1.70 -1.72 -5.48
N ILE A 53 1.62 -0.97 -4.38
CA ILE A 53 1.81 0.48 -4.37
C ILE A 53 3.05 0.83 -3.54
N GLN A 54 3.96 1.59 -4.15
CA GLN A 54 5.25 1.95 -3.62
C GLN A 54 5.50 3.45 -3.75
N LEU A 55 5.89 4.07 -2.65
CA LEU A 55 6.45 5.41 -2.59
C LEU A 55 7.96 5.32 -2.37
N GLN A 56 8.66 6.39 -2.68
CA GLN A 56 10.12 6.47 -2.58
C GLN A 56 10.49 7.69 -1.75
N LEU A 57 11.32 7.48 -0.74
CA LEU A 57 11.95 8.53 0.05
C LEU A 57 13.42 8.64 -0.33
N TYR A 58 13.84 9.84 -0.71
CA TYR A 58 15.23 10.16 -0.98
C TYR A 58 15.77 11.10 0.09
N GLN A 59 17.02 10.90 0.47
CA GLN A 59 17.75 11.76 1.40
C GLN A 59 19.05 12.21 0.73
N ASP A 60 19.30 13.51 0.73
CA ASP A 60 20.56 14.05 0.19
C ASP A 60 21.70 13.86 1.23
N GLY A 61 22.95 13.74 0.77
CA GLY A 61 24.13 13.90 1.64
C GLY A 61 24.70 12.63 2.31
N PHE A 62 24.10 11.45 2.14
CA PHE A 62 24.56 10.21 2.80
C PHE A 62 25.26 9.19 1.89
N GLY A 63 25.62 9.56 0.66
CA GLY A 63 26.44 8.71 -0.24
C GLY A 63 25.78 7.42 -0.75
N LYS A 64 24.58 7.06 -0.28
CA LYS A 64 23.74 5.99 -0.86
C LYS A 64 22.78 6.57 -1.88
N TYR A 65 22.82 6.01 -3.09
CA TYR A 65 22.04 6.49 -4.25
C TYR A 65 20.65 5.83 -4.40
N GLY A 66 20.21 5.05 -3.41
CA GLY A 66 18.95 4.29 -3.47
C GLY A 66 17.85 4.91 -2.61
N PRO A 67 16.58 4.94 -3.09
CA PRO A 67 15.46 5.36 -2.26
C PRO A 67 15.14 4.34 -1.17
N ILE A 68 14.60 4.83 -0.06
CA ILE A 68 13.87 3.99 0.90
C ILE A 68 12.48 3.77 0.30
N THR A 69 12.10 2.50 0.11
CA THR A 69 10.77 2.14 -0.42
C THR A 69 9.76 2.07 0.71
N VAL A 70 8.61 2.72 0.52
CA VAL A 70 7.49 2.72 1.46
C VAL A 70 6.27 2.12 0.79
N TYR A 71 5.60 1.19 1.46
CA TYR A 71 4.41 0.51 0.92
C TYR A 71 3.12 1.17 1.42
N VAL A 72 2.13 1.26 0.54
CA VAL A 72 0.83 1.86 0.85
C VAL A 72 -0.21 0.77 1.12
N GLY A 73 -0.97 0.94 2.19
CA GLY A 73 -2.09 0.09 2.57
C GLY A 73 -3.34 0.33 1.72
N GLN A 74 -4.32 -0.57 1.86
CA GLN A 74 -5.52 -0.58 1.01
C GLN A 74 -6.42 0.66 1.16
N ASP A 75 -6.26 1.38 2.27
CA ASP A 75 -6.96 2.61 2.65
C ASP A 75 -6.16 3.87 2.28
N GLY A 76 -5.06 3.71 1.55
CA GLY A 76 -4.18 4.80 1.13
C GLY A 76 -3.23 5.28 2.22
N THR A 77 -3.16 4.62 3.38
CA THR A 77 -2.22 4.99 4.45
C THR A 77 -0.85 4.34 4.27
N PHE A 78 0.20 4.97 4.81
CA PHE A 78 1.53 4.39 4.86
C PHE A 78 2.26 4.83 6.12
N SER A 79 3.23 4.02 6.58
CA SER A 79 4.15 4.44 7.64
C SER A 79 5.50 3.75 7.53
N THR A 80 6.55 4.41 8.01
CA THR A 80 7.92 3.89 8.02
C THR A 80 8.74 4.53 9.15
N GLU A 81 9.73 3.81 9.66
CA GLU A 81 10.69 4.30 10.66
C GLU A 81 11.94 4.85 9.96
N LEU A 82 12.37 6.04 10.38
CA LEU A 82 13.45 6.82 9.77
C LEU A 82 14.30 7.47 10.85
N PHE A 83 15.51 7.89 10.47
CA PHE A 83 16.26 8.84 11.28
C PHE A 83 15.65 10.24 11.13
N ASP A 84 15.90 11.11 12.10
CA ASP A 84 15.57 12.52 11.95
C ASP A 84 16.31 13.11 10.75
N GLY A 85 15.61 13.90 9.94
CA GLY A 85 16.20 14.50 8.75
C GLY A 85 15.17 14.97 7.72
N THR A 86 15.68 15.61 6.67
CA THR A 86 14.88 16.05 5.54
C THR A 86 14.85 14.98 4.46
N TYR A 87 13.65 14.57 4.06
CA TYR A 87 13.40 13.59 3.02
C TYR A 87 12.57 14.18 1.87
N LYS A 88 12.80 13.66 0.67
CA LYS A 88 12.01 13.90 -0.54
C LYS A 88 11.12 12.70 -0.78
N LEU A 89 9.82 12.86 -0.56
CA LEU A 89 8.79 11.84 -0.83
C LEU A 89 8.27 12.01 -2.27
N VAL A 90 8.37 10.94 -3.06
CA VAL A 90 7.86 10.88 -4.44
C VAL A 90 7.16 9.55 -4.70
N THR A 91 6.26 9.52 -5.68
CA THR A 91 5.71 8.26 -6.20
C THR A 91 6.75 7.50 -7.01
N LYS A 92 6.68 6.16 -6.98
CA LYS A 92 7.44 5.32 -7.89
C LYS A 92 6.93 5.51 -9.32
N ASN A 93 7.86 5.57 -10.28
CA ASN A 93 7.54 5.83 -11.68
C ASN A 93 6.48 4.85 -12.22
N GLY A 94 5.37 5.39 -12.75
CA GLY A 94 4.32 4.59 -13.37
C GLY A 94 3.66 3.58 -12.44
N ASN A 95 3.73 3.80 -11.11
CA ASN A 95 3.14 2.93 -10.12
C ASN A 95 1.96 3.61 -9.42
N GLY A 96 0.77 3.06 -9.62
CA GLY A 96 -0.49 3.50 -9.04
C GLY A 96 -1.51 4.00 -10.06
N PRO A 97 -2.79 4.10 -9.66
CA PRO A 97 -3.89 4.51 -10.52
C PRO A 97 -4.01 6.04 -10.68
N TRP A 98 -2.88 6.75 -10.83
CA TRP A 98 -2.82 8.21 -10.93
C TRP A 98 -1.90 8.70 -12.03
N VAL A 99 -2.09 9.96 -12.42
CA VAL A 99 -1.24 10.65 -13.38
C VAL A 99 0.20 10.67 -12.87
N ASN A 100 1.14 10.26 -13.72
CA ASN A 100 2.55 10.11 -13.37
C ASN A 100 3.32 11.44 -13.40
N THR A 101 2.88 12.46 -12.64
CA THR A 101 3.54 13.78 -12.58
C THR A 101 4.89 13.73 -11.84
N ARG A 102 4.99 12.83 -10.85
CA ARG A 102 6.18 12.60 -10.02
C ARG A 102 6.66 13.83 -9.24
N ASP A 103 5.74 14.65 -8.77
CA ASP A 103 6.05 15.80 -7.93
C ASP A 103 6.71 15.38 -6.60
N THR A 104 7.63 16.22 -6.11
CA THR A 104 8.38 15.97 -4.88
C THR A 104 7.76 16.69 -3.70
N THR A 105 7.44 15.94 -2.64
CA THR A 105 7.00 16.47 -1.35
C THR A 105 8.18 16.45 -0.37
N ILE A 106 8.59 17.62 0.13
CA ILE A 106 9.64 17.72 1.16
C ILE A 106 9.03 17.45 2.53
N VAL A 107 9.66 16.56 3.30
CA VAL A 107 9.23 16.17 4.65
C VAL A 107 10.39 16.30 5.61
N ASN A 108 10.20 17.07 6.68
CA ASN A 108 11.18 17.19 7.76
C ASN A 108 10.76 16.25 8.89
N VAL A 109 11.40 15.08 8.95
CA VAL A 109 11.12 14.06 9.97
C VAL A 109 11.83 14.45 11.26
N LYS A 110 11.06 14.62 12.33
CA LYS A 110 11.54 14.81 13.69
C LYS A 110 10.60 14.12 14.68
N GLY A 111 11.01 12.98 15.23
CA GLY A 111 10.12 12.13 16.02
C GLY A 111 8.91 11.64 15.21
N SER A 112 7.70 11.72 15.77
CA SER A 112 6.47 11.36 15.05
C SER A 112 6.04 12.48 14.09
N THR A 113 6.10 12.21 12.79
CA THR A 113 5.80 13.17 11.72
C THR A 113 4.68 12.64 10.82
N ASN A 114 3.73 13.50 10.43
CA ASN A 114 2.65 13.16 9.51
C ASN A 114 2.77 13.93 8.19
N VAL A 115 2.43 13.28 7.07
CA VAL A 115 2.42 13.90 5.74
C VAL A 115 1.20 13.48 4.91
N GLU A 116 0.67 14.40 4.14
CA GLU A 116 -0.33 14.13 3.09
C GLU A 116 0.36 14.19 1.73
N LEU A 117 0.24 13.12 0.93
CA LEU A 117 0.73 13.08 -0.44
C LEU A 117 -0.46 13.22 -1.40
N LYS A 118 -0.60 14.41 -2.00
CA LYS A 118 -1.71 14.73 -2.90
C LYS A 118 -1.42 14.20 -4.30
N LEU A 119 -2.34 13.40 -4.85
CA LEU A 119 -2.21 12.74 -6.14
C LEU A 119 -3.47 12.97 -6.98
N THR A 120 -3.31 12.96 -8.31
CA THR A 120 -4.43 13.07 -9.25
C THR A 120 -4.76 11.69 -9.82
N PRO A 121 -5.77 10.98 -9.30
CA PRO A 121 -6.16 9.67 -9.83
C PRO A 121 -6.71 9.80 -11.26
N TYR A 122 -6.71 8.70 -12.01
CA TYR A 122 -7.38 8.67 -13.32
C TYR A 122 -8.91 8.69 -13.15
N PHE A 123 -9.41 7.88 -12.22
CA PHE A 123 -10.82 7.69 -11.90
C PHE A 123 -11.02 7.63 -10.39
N LEU A 124 -12.25 7.86 -9.94
CA LEU A 124 -12.72 7.54 -8.59
C LEU A 124 -13.92 6.60 -8.67
N VAL A 125 -14.10 5.78 -7.63
CA VAL A 125 -15.23 4.85 -7.50
C VAL A 125 -15.99 5.19 -6.24
N SER A 126 -17.29 5.41 -6.36
CA SER A 126 -18.15 5.76 -5.24
C SER A 126 -19.48 5.00 -5.30
N ASN A 127 -20.24 5.07 -4.19
CA ASN A 127 -21.57 4.47 -4.07
C ASN A 127 -21.62 2.97 -4.44
N ALA A 128 -20.54 2.25 -4.13
CA ALA A 128 -20.46 0.83 -4.41
C ALA A 128 -21.39 0.05 -3.48
N THR A 129 -22.35 -0.66 -4.06
CA THR A 129 -23.18 -1.65 -3.38
C THR A 129 -22.97 -2.99 -4.04
N ILE A 130 -22.84 -4.05 -3.24
CA ILE A 130 -22.58 -5.41 -3.73
C ILE A 130 -23.57 -6.35 -3.05
N GLN A 131 -24.11 -7.30 -3.80
CA GLN A 131 -25.11 -8.25 -3.33
C GLN A 131 -24.76 -9.67 -3.80
N LEU A 132 -24.97 -10.63 -2.91
CA LEU A 132 -24.84 -12.06 -3.16
C LEU A 132 -26.23 -12.70 -3.01
N ALA A 133 -26.81 -13.17 -4.12
CA ALA A 133 -28.14 -13.77 -4.13
C ALA A 133 -28.28 -14.79 -5.26
N ASN A 134 -29.05 -15.86 -5.03
CA ASN A 134 -29.42 -16.84 -6.06
C ASN A 134 -28.21 -17.37 -6.88
N ASN A 135 -27.14 -17.78 -6.18
CA ASN A 135 -25.88 -18.24 -6.78
C ASN A 135 -25.27 -17.24 -7.80
N SER A 136 -25.52 -15.96 -7.60
CA SER A 136 -25.04 -14.86 -8.43
C SER A 136 -24.51 -13.74 -7.56
N VAL A 137 -23.57 -12.98 -8.11
CA VAL A 137 -23.07 -11.75 -7.51
C VAL A 137 -23.41 -10.58 -8.41
N SER A 138 -23.84 -9.48 -7.81
CA SER A 138 -24.09 -8.23 -8.52
C SER A 138 -23.54 -7.04 -7.75
N GLY A 139 -23.21 -5.97 -8.44
CA GLY A 139 -22.80 -4.73 -7.82
C GLY A 139 -23.14 -3.52 -8.68
N THR A 140 -23.51 -2.43 -8.02
CA THR A 140 -23.74 -1.12 -8.64
C THR A 140 -22.78 -0.11 -8.04
N PHE A 141 -22.31 0.84 -8.84
CA PHE A 141 -21.32 1.83 -8.44
C PHE A 141 -21.27 2.99 -9.43
N ASN A 142 -20.67 4.09 -9.01
CA ASN A 142 -20.42 5.26 -9.85
C ASN A 142 -18.92 5.39 -10.14
N ILE A 143 -18.57 5.70 -11.40
CA ILE A 143 -17.21 6.05 -11.82
C ILE A 143 -17.16 7.53 -12.15
N GLU A 144 -16.31 8.28 -11.45
CA GLU A 144 -15.98 9.66 -11.79
C GLU A 144 -14.66 9.69 -12.56
N LYS A 145 -14.63 10.37 -13.71
CA LYS A 145 -13.40 10.62 -14.45
C LYS A 145 -12.73 11.88 -13.92
N VAL A 146 -11.50 11.73 -13.40
CA VAL A 146 -10.73 12.84 -12.84
C VAL A 146 -9.69 13.35 -13.84
N SER A 147 -8.98 12.45 -14.52
CA SER A 147 -8.04 12.83 -15.58
C SER A 147 -8.77 12.88 -16.93
N PRO A 148 -8.82 14.05 -17.63
CA PRO A 148 -9.62 14.21 -18.84
C PRO A 148 -9.27 13.26 -19.99
N THR A 149 -8.01 12.83 -20.06
CA THR A 149 -7.50 11.95 -21.11
C THR A 149 -7.53 10.47 -20.75
N ALA A 150 -8.00 10.13 -19.54
CA ALA A 150 -8.03 8.74 -19.10
C ALA A 150 -9.17 7.96 -19.77
N GLU A 151 -8.84 6.77 -20.24
CA GLU A 151 -9.79 5.78 -20.75
C GLU A 151 -9.88 4.60 -19.77
N ILE A 152 -11.09 4.08 -19.57
CA ILE A 152 -11.31 2.86 -18.78
C ILE A 152 -10.82 1.67 -19.61
N ASP A 153 -10.02 0.81 -18.99
CA ASP A 153 -9.63 -0.49 -19.53
C ASP A 153 -10.69 -1.53 -19.16
N TYR A 154 -10.87 -1.74 -17.86
CA TYR A 154 -11.92 -2.61 -17.32
C TYR A 154 -12.32 -2.19 -15.91
N VAL A 155 -13.42 -2.75 -15.45
CA VAL A 155 -13.87 -2.73 -14.06
C VAL A 155 -13.92 -4.15 -13.52
N LYS A 156 -13.72 -4.32 -12.21
CA LYS A 156 -13.90 -5.63 -11.56
C LYS A 156 -14.82 -5.55 -10.35
N LEU A 157 -15.70 -6.53 -10.21
CA LEU A 157 -16.36 -6.86 -8.95
C LEU A 157 -15.60 -8.00 -8.29
N ILE A 158 -15.10 -7.76 -7.09
CA ILE A 158 -14.20 -8.67 -6.39
C ILE A 158 -14.82 -9.09 -5.06
N LEU A 159 -14.82 -10.40 -4.77
CA LEU A 159 -15.20 -10.94 -3.45
C LEU A 159 -14.01 -11.67 -2.81
N SER A 160 -13.86 -11.55 -1.50
CA SER A 160 -12.84 -12.23 -0.68
C SER A 160 -13.44 -12.72 0.64
N SER A 161 -12.83 -13.72 1.26
CA SER A 161 -13.19 -14.15 2.62
C SER A 161 -12.54 -13.30 3.72
N THR A 162 -11.68 -12.36 3.35
CA THR A 162 -10.97 -11.47 4.28
C THR A 162 -11.17 -10.01 3.90
N GLN A 163 -10.83 -9.11 4.82
CA GLN A 163 -10.88 -7.66 4.57
C GLN A 163 -9.87 -7.18 3.51
N PHE A 164 -8.95 -8.04 3.06
CA PHE A 164 -8.08 -7.74 1.91
C PHE A 164 -8.80 -8.21 0.64
N VAL A 165 -9.33 -7.24 -0.09
CA VAL A 165 -10.12 -7.47 -1.31
C VAL A 165 -9.46 -6.72 -2.46
N ASP A 166 -8.78 -7.47 -3.33
CA ASP A 166 -8.11 -6.94 -4.50
C ASP A 166 -7.91 -8.02 -5.58
N GLU A 167 -7.31 -7.64 -6.71
CA GLU A 167 -7.17 -8.52 -7.86
C GLU A 167 -6.31 -9.77 -7.61
N GLN A 168 -5.53 -9.80 -6.52
CA GLN A 168 -4.70 -10.93 -6.15
C GLN A 168 -5.26 -11.71 -4.96
N ASN A 169 -6.01 -11.04 -4.08
CA ASN A 169 -6.62 -11.60 -2.88
C ASN A 169 -8.13 -11.65 -3.06
N ASN A 170 -8.60 -12.70 -3.73
CA ASN A 170 -10.02 -12.90 -4.01
C ASN A 170 -10.41 -14.38 -4.15
N ILE A 171 -11.71 -14.63 -3.98
CA ILE A 171 -12.39 -15.88 -4.33
C ILE A 171 -13.07 -15.74 -5.69
N ILE A 172 -13.57 -14.55 -6.00
CA ILE A 172 -14.21 -14.18 -7.26
C ILE A 172 -13.67 -12.83 -7.71
N ALA A 173 -13.34 -12.71 -8.99
CA ALA A 173 -13.12 -11.43 -9.66
C ALA A 173 -13.83 -11.45 -11.01
N VAL A 174 -14.93 -10.72 -11.12
CA VAL A 174 -15.72 -10.58 -12.36
C VAL A 174 -15.23 -9.34 -13.10
N THR A 175 -14.63 -9.53 -14.26
CA THR A 175 -14.23 -8.43 -15.15
C THR A 175 -15.39 -8.02 -16.05
N ALA A 176 -15.59 -6.71 -16.22
CA ALA A 176 -16.57 -6.14 -17.14
C ALA A 176 -16.02 -4.85 -17.78
N SER A 177 -16.71 -4.37 -18.82
CA SER A 177 -16.53 -3.00 -19.30
C SER A 177 -17.20 -2.01 -18.34
N GLY A 178 -16.68 -0.79 -18.26
CA GLY A 178 -17.28 0.30 -17.49
C GLY A 178 -17.36 1.59 -18.30
N VAL A 179 -18.25 2.48 -17.87
CA VAL A 179 -18.44 3.82 -18.43
C VAL A 179 -18.37 4.85 -17.32
N GLU A 180 -18.14 6.12 -17.67
CA GLU A 180 -18.29 7.21 -16.72
C GLU A 180 -19.74 7.30 -16.21
N GLY A 181 -19.92 7.60 -14.93
CA GLY A 181 -21.23 7.61 -14.27
C GLY A 181 -21.62 6.25 -13.68
N SER A 182 -22.92 5.93 -13.74
CA SER A 182 -23.50 4.75 -13.10
C SER A 182 -23.22 3.46 -13.88
N ASN A 183 -22.80 2.42 -13.17
CA ASN A 183 -22.47 1.11 -13.71
C ASN A 183 -23.17 -0.01 -12.94
N THR A 184 -23.29 -1.17 -13.59
CA THR A 184 -23.76 -2.41 -12.97
C THR A 184 -22.96 -3.58 -13.51
N VAL A 185 -22.48 -4.43 -12.62
CA VAL A 185 -21.78 -5.68 -12.96
C VAL A 185 -22.50 -6.83 -12.30
N SER A 186 -22.75 -7.90 -13.04
CA SER A 186 -23.35 -9.13 -12.51
C SER A 186 -22.75 -10.36 -13.16
N SER A 187 -22.59 -11.43 -12.39
CA SER A 187 -22.16 -12.73 -12.90
C SER A 187 -22.76 -13.86 -12.07
N SER A 188 -22.98 -15.00 -12.71
CA SER A 188 -23.19 -16.26 -12.00
C SER A 188 -21.92 -16.70 -11.28
N ILE A 189 -22.09 -17.48 -10.22
CA ILE A 189 -21.00 -18.00 -9.40
C ILE A 189 -20.76 -19.46 -9.77
N SER A 190 -19.51 -19.81 -10.06
CA SER A 190 -19.12 -21.20 -10.30
C SER A 190 -19.29 -22.06 -9.05
N ASP A 191 -19.55 -23.35 -9.21
CA ASP A 191 -19.70 -24.28 -8.09
C ASP A 191 -18.47 -24.26 -7.15
N GLN A 192 -17.26 -24.16 -7.69
CA GLN A 192 -16.04 -24.08 -6.91
C GLN A 192 -15.98 -22.80 -6.07
N SER A 193 -16.35 -21.65 -6.63
CA SER A 193 -16.42 -20.39 -5.91
C SER A 193 -17.55 -20.40 -4.87
N ALA A 194 -18.69 -21.01 -5.18
CA ALA A 194 -19.82 -21.15 -4.26
C ALA A 194 -19.43 -21.97 -3.03
N ILE A 195 -18.71 -23.09 -3.20
CA ILE A 195 -18.17 -23.89 -2.08
C ILE A 195 -17.29 -23.04 -1.17
N LYS A 196 -16.36 -22.26 -1.73
CA LYS A 196 -15.46 -21.38 -0.95
C LYS A 196 -16.22 -20.28 -0.22
N LEU A 197 -17.20 -19.64 -0.87
CA LEU A 197 -18.01 -18.59 -0.25
C LEU A 197 -18.90 -19.13 0.87
N ASN A 198 -19.52 -20.31 0.68
CA ASN A 198 -20.36 -20.94 1.70
C ASN A 198 -19.56 -21.33 2.95
N ALA A 199 -18.33 -21.82 2.75
CA ALA A 199 -17.41 -22.16 3.84
C ALA A 199 -16.82 -20.93 4.57
N ALA A 200 -16.86 -19.74 3.96
CA ALA A 200 -16.30 -18.54 4.55
C ALA A 200 -17.19 -17.99 5.68
N HIS A 201 -16.57 -17.66 6.82
CA HIS A 201 -17.26 -17.03 7.96
C HIS A 201 -17.64 -15.58 7.68
N SER A 202 -16.82 -14.87 6.90
CA SER A 202 -17.10 -13.53 6.44
C SER A 202 -16.82 -13.41 4.96
N ILE A 203 -17.55 -12.52 4.30
CA ILE A 203 -17.39 -12.22 2.88
C ILE A 203 -17.34 -10.71 2.73
N TYR A 204 -16.33 -10.23 2.02
CA TYR A 204 -16.11 -8.83 1.72
C TYR A 204 -16.11 -8.64 0.21
N GLY A 205 -16.65 -7.52 -0.25
CA GLY A 205 -16.72 -7.13 -1.64
C GLY A 205 -16.04 -5.80 -1.89
N ARG A 206 -15.49 -5.62 -3.09
CA ARG A 206 -14.89 -4.35 -3.55
C ARG A 206 -15.05 -4.21 -5.05
N ILE A 207 -15.23 -2.98 -5.52
CA ILE A 207 -15.20 -2.63 -6.94
C ILE A 207 -13.84 -2.02 -7.27
N SER A 208 -13.27 -2.36 -8.42
CA SER A 208 -12.08 -1.71 -8.95
C SER A 208 -12.29 -1.17 -10.36
N VAL A 209 -11.57 -0.09 -10.68
CA VAL A 209 -11.53 0.51 -12.03
C VAL A 209 -10.07 0.63 -12.46
N ARG A 210 -9.77 0.07 -13.64
CA ARG A 210 -8.46 0.14 -14.27
C ARG A 210 -8.48 1.17 -15.39
N ALA A 211 -7.52 2.10 -15.38
CA ALA A 211 -7.27 2.97 -16.52
C ALA A 211 -6.36 2.27 -17.54
N LYS A 212 -6.57 2.54 -18.84
CA LYS A 212 -5.66 2.05 -19.89
C LYS A 212 -4.25 2.56 -19.65
N GLY A 213 -3.28 1.64 -19.69
CA GLY A 213 -1.86 1.93 -19.46
C GLY A 213 -1.46 2.09 -17.98
N ALA A 214 -2.39 2.03 -17.02
CA ALA A 214 -2.07 2.05 -15.60
C ALA A 214 -1.69 0.65 -15.06
N ASP A 215 -0.67 0.59 -14.21
CA ASP A 215 -0.19 -0.66 -13.61
C ASP A 215 -1.03 -1.11 -12.41
N GLN A 216 -1.86 -0.23 -11.83
CA GLN A 216 -2.77 -0.53 -10.72
C GLN A 216 -4.19 0.03 -10.95
N SER A 217 -5.17 -0.58 -10.29
CA SER A 217 -6.57 -0.13 -10.24
C SER A 217 -6.80 0.81 -9.06
N ILE A 218 -7.75 1.73 -9.18
CA ILE A 218 -8.37 2.42 -8.04
C ILE A 218 -9.55 1.57 -7.54
N TYR A 219 -9.85 1.64 -6.24
CA TYR A 219 -10.88 0.80 -5.63
C TYR A 219 -11.94 1.61 -4.88
N SER A 220 -13.12 1.02 -4.73
CA SER A 220 -14.15 1.50 -3.79
C SER A 220 -13.74 1.21 -2.33
N ASP A 221 -14.55 1.71 -1.40
CA ASP A 221 -14.57 1.16 -0.05
C ASP A 221 -14.93 -0.33 -0.06
N ILE A 222 -14.53 -1.03 1.01
CA ILE A 222 -14.84 -2.44 1.21
C ILE A 222 -16.25 -2.58 1.78
N VAL A 223 -17.05 -3.44 1.17
CA VAL A 223 -18.41 -3.75 1.61
C VAL A 223 -18.41 -5.12 2.29
N LYS A 224 -18.79 -5.20 3.57
CA LYS A 224 -19.00 -6.50 4.24
C LYS A 224 -20.38 -7.05 3.85
N LEU A 225 -20.40 -8.28 3.34
CA LEU A 225 -21.60 -8.98 2.87
C LEU A 225 -22.08 -10.06 3.84
N LYS A 226 -21.15 -10.67 4.57
CA LYS A 226 -21.36 -11.71 5.57
C LYS A 226 -20.33 -11.53 6.69
#